data_AF-A0A950T480-F1
#
_entry.id   AF-A0A950T480-F1
#
_cell.length_a   1.000
_cell.length_b   1.000
_cell.length_c   1.000
_cell.angle_alpha   90.00
_cell.angle_beta   90.00
_cell.angle_gamma   90.00
#
_symmetry.space_group_name_H-M   'P 1'
#
loop_
_entity.id
_entity.type
_entity.pdbx_description
1 polymer ?
#
loop_
_entity_poly.entity_id
_entity_poly.type
_entity_poly.pdbx_seq_one_letter_code
_entity_poly.pdbx_strand_id
1 'polypeptide(L)'
;MAYRLSATRASWLFVSQAGKLDAKQTQHVEQIRAAHSDLEKAYHLSQEFVMMLAERRAADLEHWLTQAAQSGLPEFKKMASGIRQDYAAVEAAFASQPLRRTSSPMMF
;
A
#
# COMPACT_ATOMS: atom_id res chain seq x y z
N MET A 1 -8.26 -27.49 3.21
CA MET A 1 -8.13 -26.99 1.83
C MET A 1 -7.45 -25.63 1.87
N ALA A 2 -6.14 -25.57 1.63
CA ALA A 2 -5.38 -24.33 1.63
C ALA A 2 -5.70 -23.55 0.35
N TYR A 3 -6.38 -22.42 0.47
CA TYR A 3 -6.63 -21.55 -0.68
C TYR A 3 -5.28 -20.99 -1.12
N ARG A 4 -4.82 -21.27 -2.34
CA ARG A 4 -3.59 -20.67 -2.86
C ARG A 4 -3.82 -19.17 -2.97
N LEU A 5 -3.08 -18.41 -2.17
CA LEU A 5 -3.05 -16.97 -2.28
C LEU A 5 -2.37 -16.58 -3.61
N SER A 6 -3.09 -15.90 -4.49
CA SER A 6 -2.51 -15.36 -5.72
C SER A 6 -1.75 -14.07 -5.41
N ALA A 7 -0.79 -13.71 -6.28
CA ALA A 7 -0.06 -12.45 -6.17
C ALA A 7 -1.02 -11.24 -6.14
N THR A 8 -2.05 -11.24 -6.99
CA THR A 8 -3.08 -10.18 -7.02
C THR A 8 -3.83 -10.06 -5.69
N ARG A 9 -4.17 -11.19 -5.06
CA ARG A 9 -4.86 -11.20 -3.77
C ARG A 9 -3.93 -10.71 -2.65
N ALA A 10 -2.66 -11.10 -2.68
CA ALA A 10 -1.64 -10.60 -1.75
C ALA A 10 -1.47 -9.08 -1.86
N SER A 11 -1.32 -8.56 -3.08
CA SER A 11 -1.18 -7.11 -3.32
C SER A 11 -2.41 -6.35 -2.85
N TRP A 12 -3.62 -6.84 -3.10
CA TRP A 12 -4.85 -6.22 -2.61
C TRP A 12 -4.92 -6.17 -1.08
N LEU A 13 -4.52 -7.25 -0.40
CA LEU A 13 -4.45 -7.28 1.06
C LEU A 13 -3.45 -6.26 1.61
N PHE A 14 -2.31 -6.08 0.94
CA PHE A 14 -1.27 -5.12 1.36
C PHE A 14 -1.67 -3.66 1.22
N VAL A 15 -2.58 -3.33 0.30
CA VAL A 15 -3.09 -1.96 0.11
C VAL A 15 -4.48 -1.72 0.72
N SER A 16 -5.06 -2.75 1.33
CA SER A 16 -6.31 -2.63 2.09
C SER A 16 -6.00 -2.04 3.46
N GLN A 17 -6.83 -1.08 3.92
CA GLN A 17 -6.68 -0.52 5.27
C GLN A 17 -6.76 -1.65 6.31
N ALA A 18 -5.72 -1.81 7.14
CA ALA A 18 -5.63 -2.92 8.10
C ALA A 18 -6.88 -3.06 8.98
N GLY A 19 -7.50 -1.95 9.40
CA GLY A 19 -8.74 -1.95 10.19
C GLY A 19 -10.00 -2.45 9.47
N LYS A 20 -9.94 -2.71 8.16
CA LYS A 20 -11.04 -3.24 7.34
C LYS A 20 -10.89 -4.72 6.98
N LEU A 21 -9.77 -5.35 7.39
CA LEU A 21 -9.52 -6.76 7.12
C LEU A 21 -10.23 -7.64 8.17
N ASP A 22 -10.84 -8.72 7.71
CA ASP A 22 -11.36 -9.76 8.61
C ASP A 22 -10.22 -10.60 9.21
N ALA A 23 -10.54 -11.42 10.22
CA ALA A 23 -9.55 -12.23 10.92
C ALA A 23 -8.74 -13.17 9.99
N LYS A 24 -9.36 -13.72 8.96
CA LYS A 24 -8.71 -14.63 8.00
C LYS A 24 -7.80 -13.85 7.05
N GLN A 25 -8.23 -12.68 6.61
CA GLN A 25 -7.44 -11.77 5.79
C GLN A 25 -6.22 -11.26 6.54
N THR A 26 -6.38 -10.85 7.80
CA THR A 26 -5.28 -10.48 8.69
C THR A 26 -4.30 -11.63 8.86
N GLN A 27 -4.78 -12.86 9.07
CA GLN A 27 -3.92 -14.03 9.16
C GLN A 27 -3.10 -14.26 7.88
N HIS A 28 -3.70 -14.08 6.69
CA HIS A 28 -2.95 -14.17 5.44
C HIS A 28 -1.89 -13.06 5.33
N VAL A 29 -2.20 -11.83 5.73
CA VAL A 29 -1.23 -10.73 5.75
C VAL A 29 -0.03 -11.08 6.63
N GLU A 30 -0.27 -11.55 7.86
CA GLU A 30 0.80 -11.99 8.77
C GLU A 30 1.67 -13.09 8.17
N GLN A 31 1.06 -14.06 7.48
CA GLN A 31 1.82 -15.14 6.83
C GLN A 31 2.72 -14.62 5.70
N ILE A 32 2.24 -13.67 4.89
CA ILE A 32 3.03 -13.08 3.80
C ILE A 32 4.19 -12.26 4.38
N ARG A 33 3.89 -11.43 5.39
CA ARG A 33 4.87 -10.62 6.11
C ARG A 33 6.00 -11.45 6.71
N ALA A 34 5.64 -12.56 7.35
CA ALA A 34 6.60 -13.48 7.98
C ALA A 34 7.47 -14.26 6.98
N ALA A 35 7.09 -14.31 5.70
CA ALA A 35 7.80 -15.12 4.71
C ALA A 35 9.16 -14.51 4.28
N HIS A 36 9.28 -13.17 4.26
CA HIS A 36 10.54 -12.51 3.91
C HIS A 36 10.58 -11.06 4.41
N SER A 37 11.76 -10.57 4.79
CA SER A 37 11.94 -9.19 5.29
C SER A 37 11.57 -8.12 4.26
N ASP A 38 11.71 -8.42 2.96
CA ASP A 38 11.25 -7.52 1.90
C ASP A 38 9.73 -7.43 1.82
N LEU A 39 9.00 -8.51 2.13
CA LEU A 39 7.55 -8.49 2.19
C LEU A 39 7.06 -7.69 3.40
N GLU A 40 7.76 -7.79 4.53
CA GLU A 40 7.48 -6.94 5.68
C GLU A 40 7.68 -5.46 5.37
N LYS A 41 8.82 -5.10 4.75
CA LYS A 41 9.08 -3.72 4.29
C LYS A 41 8.04 -3.24 3.29
N ALA A 42 7.68 -4.08 2.32
CA ALA A 42 6.67 -3.76 1.31
C ALA A 42 5.29 -3.52 1.95
N TYR A 43 4.92 -4.30 2.97
CA TYR A 43 3.69 -4.11 3.72
C TYR A 43 3.67 -2.76 4.44
N HIS A 44 4.73 -2.44 5.20
CA HIS A 44 4.82 -1.18 5.94
C HIS A 44 4.71 0.04 5.02
N LEU A 45 5.51 0.09 3.95
CA LEU A 45 5.48 1.21 3.01
C LEU A 45 4.12 1.34 2.32
N SER A 46 3.47 0.21 2.00
CA SER A 46 2.13 0.20 1.38
C SER A 46 1.06 0.71 2.35
N GLN A 47 1.05 0.24 3.59
CA GLN A 47 0.09 0.66 4.61
C GLN A 47 0.26 2.13 4.97
N GLU A 48 1.49 2.60 5.12
CA GLU A 48 1.76 4.00 5.42
C GLU A 48 1.23 4.91 4.31
N PHE A 49 1.49 4.59 3.04
CA PHE A 49 0.96 5.35 1.91
C PHE A 49 -0.58 5.36 1.87
N VAL A 50 -1.21 4.20 2.09
CA VAL A 50 -2.68 4.08 2.14
C VAL A 50 -3.27 4.91 3.29
N MET A 51 -2.62 4.92 4.44
CA MET A 51 -3.04 5.75 5.59
C MET A 51 -2.86 7.24 5.28
N MET A 52 -1.73 7.64 4.69
CA MET A 52 -1.53 9.03 4.29
C MET A 52 -2.62 9.51 3.32
N LEU A 53 -3.04 8.69 2.36
CA LEU A 53 -4.14 9.02 1.46
C LEU A 53 -5.50 9.10 2.19
N ALA A 54 -5.75 8.16 3.11
CA ALA A 54 -7.00 8.13 3.88
C ALA A 54 -7.14 9.35 4.82
N GLU A 55 -6.04 9.77 5.43
CA GLU A 55 -5.94 10.86 6.39
C GLU A 55 -5.55 12.20 5.74
N ARG A 56 -5.33 12.21 4.43
CA ARG A 56 -4.92 13.39 3.63
C ARG A 56 -3.62 14.04 4.13
N ARG A 57 -2.66 13.22 4.56
CA ARG A 57 -1.35 13.66 5.08
C ARG A 57 -0.36 13.95 3.95
N ALA A 58 -0.66 14.93 3.10
CA ALA A 58 0.22 15.34 2.00
C ALA A 58 1.60 15.79 2.49
N ALA A 59 1.67 16.41 3.67
CA ALA A 59 2.92 16.88 4.29
C ALA A 59 3.93 15.74 4.56
N ASP A 60 3.45 14.50 4.71
CA ASP A 60 4.31 13.34 4.97
C ASP A 60 4.83 12.70 3.68
N LEU A 61 4.39 13.18 2.51
CA LEU A 61 4.71 12.58 1.21
C LEU A 61 6.21 12.55 0.94
N GLU A 62 6.94 13.65 1.16
CA GLU A 62 8.39 13.68 0.96
C GLU A 62 9.14 12.72 1.89
N HIS A 63 8.69 12.58 3.13
CA HIS A 63 9.27 11.63 4.07
C HIS A 63 9.10 10.19 3.56
N TRP A 64 7.88 9.85 3.16
CA TRP A 64 7.56 8.54 2.59
C TRP A 64 8.35 8.25 1.31
N LEU A 65 8.49 9.23 0.41
CA LEU A 65 9.28 9.10 -0.83
C LEU A 65 10.76 8.84 -0.55
N THR A 66 11.29 9.39 0.54
CA THR A 66 12.67 9.15 0.98
C THR A 66 12.83 7.71 1.46
N GLN A 67 11.93 7.24 2.33
CA GLN A 67 11.94 5.86 2.81
C GLN A 67 11.74 4.85 1.67
N ALA A 68 10.80 5.09 0.77
CA ALA A 68 10.54 4.24 -0.39
C ALA A 68 11.78 4.12 -1.31
N ALA A 69 12.51 5.21 -1.52
CA ALA A 69 13.75 5.21 -2.29
C ALA A 69 14.90 4.45 -1.59
N GLN A 70 14.91 4.44 -0.26
CA GLN A 70 15.95 3.77 0.55
C GLN A 70 15.58 2.32 0.94
N SER A 71 14.35 1.89 0.68
CA SER A 71 13.80 0.59 1.08
C SER A 71 14.57 -0.66 0.60
N GLY A 72 15.42 -0.52 -0.41
CA GLY A 72 16.06 -1.63 -1.10
C GLY A 72 15.17 -2.33 -2.13
N LEU A 73 13.87 -1.98 -2.20
CA LEU A 73 12.90 -2.60 -3.08
C LEU A 73 12.83 -1.86 -4.43
N PRO A 74 13.18 -2.50 -5.57
CA PRO A 74 13.22 -1.84 -6.88
C PRO A 74 11.90 -1.17 -7.28
N GLU A 75 10.77 -1.77 -6.94
CA GLU A 75 9.42 -1.31 -7.26
C GLU A 75 9.08 -0.03 -6.50
N PHE A 76 9.41 0.05 -5.20
CA PHE A 76 9.21 1.25 -4.40
C PHE A 76 10.15 2.39 -4.80
N LYS A 77 11.39 2.06 -5.21
CA LYS A 77 12.31 3.06 -5.79
C LYS A 77 11.73 3.68 -7.07
N LYS A 78 11.19 2.85 -7.97
CA LYS A 78 10.54 3.32 -9.20
C LYS A 78 9.30 4.16 -8.89
N MET A 79 8.46 3.71 -7.95
CA MET A 79 7.28 4.47 -7.51
C MET A 79 7.67 5.84 -6.94
N ALA A 80 8.68 5.89 -6.08
CA ALA A 80 9.15 7.16 -5.52
C ALA A 80 9.68 8.11 -6.61
N SER A 81 10.40 7.58 -7.61
CA SER A 81 10.87 8.38 -8.75
C SER A 81 9.70 8.91 -9.58
N GLY A 82 8.70 8.07 -9.88
CA GLY A 82 7.52 8.49 -10.65
C GLY A 82 6.72 9.57 -9.92
N ILE A 83 6.46 9.38 -8.62
CA ILE A 83 5.74 10.39 -7.81
C ILE A 83 6.52 11.70 -7.75
N ARG A 84 7.86 11.67 -7.63
CA ARG A 84 8.65 12.92 -7.65
C ARG A 84 8.55 13.68 -8.98
N GLN A 85 8.45 12.97 -10.10
CA GLN A 85 8.25 13.59 -11.41
C GLN A 85 6.89 14.28 -11.51
N ASP A 86 5.86 13.66 -10.92
CA ASP A 86 4.48 14.15 -10.92
C ASP A 86 4.05 14.73 -9.56
N TYR A 87 4.99 15.28 -8.78
CA TYR A 87 4.77 15.58 -7.35
C TYR A 87 3.55 16.45 -7.11
N ALA A 88 3.42 17.57 -7.84
CA ALA A 88 2.30 18.49 -7.70
C ALA A 88 0.94 17.82 -8.02
N ALA A 89 0.90 16.91 -8.99
CA ALA A 89 -0.31 16.18 -9.34
C ALA A 89 -0.69 15.16 -8.25
N VAL A 90 0.30 14.48 -7.68
CA VAL A 90 0.09 13.51 -6.60
C VAL A 90 -0.30 14.22 -5.31
N GLU A 91 0.37 15.32 -4.96
CA GLU A 91 0.03 16.17 -3.80
C GLU A 91 -1.41 16.70 -3.90
N ALA A 92 -1.83 17.16 -5.08
CA ALA A 92 -3.21 17.57 -5.33
C ALA A 92 -4.21 16.42 -5.12
N ALA A 93 -3.83 15.17 -5.39
CA ALA A 93 -4.68 14.01 -5.16
C ALA A 93 -5.01 13.81 -3.67
N PHE A 94 -4.13 14.18 -2.75
CA PHE A 94 -4.42 14.14 -1.30
C PHE A 94 -5.50 15.15 -0.87
N ALA A 95 -5.58 16.29 -1.55
CA ALA A 95 -6.61 17.30 -1.30
C ALA A 95 -7.94 16.97 -2.00
N SER A 96 -7.87 16.24 -3.11
CA SER A 96 -9.05 15.84 -3.88
C SER A 96 -9.95 14.87 -3.10
N GLN A 97 -11.27 15.01 -3.23
CA GLN A 97 -12.20 14.05 -2.67
C GLN A 97 -11.90 12.67 -3.28
N PRO A 98 -11.67 11.61 -2.48
CA PRO A 98 -11.45 10.30 -3.07
C PRO A 98 -12.68 9.97 -3.91
N LEU A 99 -12.48 9.65 -5.20
CA LEU A 99 -13.53 9.03 -6.01
C LEU A 99 -14.10 7.91 -5.16
N ARG A 100 -15.40 7.96 -4.86
CA ARG A 100 -16.10 6.87 -4.17
C ARG A 100 -16.01 5.64 -5.07
N ARG A 101 -14.90 4.91 -4.99
CA ARG A 101 -14.82 3.56 -5.52
C ARG A 101 -15.62 2.74 -4.54
N THR A 102 -16.88 2.53 -4.89
CA THR A 102 -17.68 1.40 -4.43
C THR A 102 -16.75 0.19 -4.50
N SER A 103 -16.21 -0.21 -3.36
CA SER A 103 -15.44 -1.44 -3.26
C SER A 103 -16.45 -2.56 -3.44
N SER A 104 -16.75 -2.90 -4.69
CA SER A 104 -17.31 -4.21 -4.99
C SER A 104 -16.28 -5.21 -4.50
N PRO A 105 -16.65 -6.16 -3.63
CA PRO A 105 -15.76 -7.23 -3.26
C PRO A 105 -15.45 -7.97 -4.56
N MET A 106 -14.19 -7.97 -5.00
CA MET A 106 -13.80 -8.88 -6.07
C MET A 106 -14.00 -10.29 -5.51
N MET A 107 -15.08 -10.93 -5.97
CA MET A 107 -15.29 -12.36 -5.82
C MET A 107 -14.21 -13.04 -6.66
N PHE A 108 -13.07 -13.33 -6.04
CA PHE A 108 -12.10 -14.29 -6.53
C PHE A 108 -11.87 -15.37 -5.46
#